data_AF-A0A348Z069-F1
#
_entry.id   AF-A0A348Z069-F1
#
_cell.length_a   1.000
_cell.length_b   1.000
_cell.length_c   1.000
_cell.angle_alpha   90.00
_cell.angle_beta   90.00
_cell.angle_gamma   90.00
#
_symmetry.space_group_name_H-M   'P 1'
#
loop_
_entity.id
_entity.type
_entity.pdbx_description
1 polymer ?
#
loop_
_entity_poly.entity_id
_entity_poly.type
_entity_poly.pdbx_seq_one_letter_code
_entity_poly.pdbx_strand_id
1 'polypeptide(L)'
;MNFIKFTTKSEVTTSKPIRKKLLFILFLNISDLLFTWLFVGKYSGIFYEANAIAKVIVTNFPLCFFLKISIVLLVILYWNYRLKGATLKGLFISNITANLVLIMYILINVLHLFNLLVLLYTKRLLS
;
A
#
# COMPACT_ATOMS: atom_id res chain seq x y z
N MET A 1 -21.66 33.92 6.05
CA MET A 1 -21.03 33.78 4.72
C MET A 1 -20.73 32.30 4.49
N ASN A 2 -21.68 31.55 3.93
CA ASN A 2 -21.55 30.12 3.70
C ASN A 2 -20.79 29.89 2.39
N PHE A 3 -19.51 29.52 2.47
CA PHE A 3 -18.75 29.05 1.32
C PHE A 3 -19.19 27.62 0.97
N ILE A 4 -20.32 27.50 0.29
CA ILE A 4 -20.62 26.30 -0.49
C ILE A 4 -19.63 26.31 -1.67
N LYS A 5 -18.47 25.69 -1.47
CA LYS A 5 -17.46 25.53 -2.50
C LYS A 5 -17.99 24.48 -3.49
N PHE A 6 -18.61 24.94 -4.58
CA PHE A 6 -19.03 24.08 -5.67
C PHE A 6 -17.78 23.42 -6.28
N THR A 7 -17.52 22.16 -5.94
CA THR A 7 -16.59 21.32 -6.68
C THR A 7 -17.05 21.27 -8.13
N THR A 8 -16.29 21.88 -9.02
CA THR A 8 -16.63 21.94 -10.44
C THR A 8 -16.54 20.54 -11.04
N LYS A 9 -17.38 20.24 -12.03
CA LYS A 9 -17.44 18.93 -12.71
C LYS A 9 -16.06 18.49 -13.25
N SER A 10 -15.20 19.46 -13.62
CA SER A 10 -13.82 19.25 -14.07
C SER A 10 -12.87 18.75 -12.96
N GLU A 11 -12.97 19.27 -11.73
CA GLU A 11 -12.17 18.81 -10.58
C GLU A 11 -12.52 17.36 -10.18
N VAL A 12 -13.81 17.01 -10.27
CA VAL A 12 -14.29 15.64 -10.02
C VAL A 12 -13.74 14.69 -11.08
N THR A 13 -13.66 15.09 -12.35
CA THR A 13 -13.07 14.25 -13.40
C THR A 13 -11.56 14.04 -13.24
N THR A 14 -10.82 15.07 -12.81
CA THR A 14 -9.35 14.99 -12.67
C THR A 14 -8.90 14.20 -11.43
N SER A 15 -9.73 14.14 -10.38
CA SER A 15 -9.43 13.38 -9.16
C SER A 15 -9.74 11.88 -9.24
N LYS A 16 -10.63 11.45 -10.14
CA LYS A 16 -10.96 10.02 -10.38
C LYS A 16 -9.74 9.12 -10.63
N PRO A 17 -8.81 9.44 -11.55
CA PRO A 17 -7.63 8.59 -11.77
C PRO A 17 -6.74 8.50 -10.52
N ILE A 18 -6.63 9.57 -9.73
CA ILE A 18 -5.88 9.56 -8.46
C ILE A 18 -6.55 8.58 -7.49
N ARG A 19 -7.88 8.64 -7.34
CA ARG A 19 -8.62 7.71 -6.47
C ARG A 19 -8.45 6.25 -6.89
N LYS A 20 -8.45 5.95 -8.19
CA LYS A 20 -8.17 4.59 -8.70
C LYS A 20 -6.76 4.11 -8.30
N LYS A 21 -5.75 4.98 -8.41
CA LYS A 21 -4.37 4.66 -7.97
C LYS A 21 -4.32 4.36 -6.48
N LEU A 22 -5.03 5.13 -5.65
CA LEU A 22 -5.08 4.89 -4.21
C LEU A 22 -5.74 3.56 -3.86
N LEU A 23 -6.83 3.19 -4.55
CA LEU A 23 -7.45 1.87 -4.41
C LEU A 23 -6.49 0.75 -4.83
N PHE A 24 -5.70 0.96 -5.88
CA PHE A 24 -4.70 -0.02 -6.30
C PHE A 24 -3.52 -0.12 -5.32
N ILE A 25 -3.06 1.00 -4.76
CA ILE A 25 -2.08 1.02 -3.67
C ILE A 25 -2.61 0.24 -2.46
N LEU A 26 -3.89 0.38 -2.11
CA LEU A 26 -4.52 -0.41 -1.05
C LEU A 26 -4.45 -1.91 -1.34
N PHE A 27 -4.80 -2.32 -2.55
CA PHE A 27 -4.71 -3.73 -2.96
C PHE A 27 -3.26 -4.25 -2.86
N LEU A 28 -2.28 -3.47 -3.32
CA LEU A 28 -0.86 -3.82 -3.24
C LEU A 28 -0.35 -3.87 -1.80
N ASN A 29 -0.85 -3.02 -0.91
CA ASN A 29 -0.50 -3.04 0.52
C ASN A 29 -1.07 -4.30 1.22
N ILE A 30 -2.30 -4.68 0.92
CA ILE A 30 -2.90 -5.92 1.45
C ILE A 30 -2.11 -7.13 0.96
N SER A 31 -1.75 -7.16 -0.33
CA SER A 31 -0.92 -8.23 -0.90
C SER A 31 0.44 -8.30 -0.20
N ASP A 32 1.09 -7.15 -0.03
CA ASP A 32 2.35 -7.02 0.72
C ASP A 32 2.24 -7.54 2.17
N LEU A 33 1.16 -7.25 2.90
CA LEU A 33 0.90 -7.84 4.22
C LEU A 33 0.91 -9.37 4.19
N LEU A 34 0.15 -9.96 3.27
CA LEU A 34 0.00 -11.41 3.17
C LEU A 34 1.34 -12.07 2.86
N PHE A 35 2.11 -11.50 1.92
CA PHE A 35 3.42 -12.03 1.56
C PHE A 35 4.46 -11.86 2.67
N THR A 36 4.55 -10.69 3.29
CA THR A 36 5.47 -10.48 4.43
C THR A 36 5.19 -11.47 5.56
N TRP A 37 3.91 -11.66 5.92
CA TRP A 37 3.56 -12.65 6.94
C TRP A 37 3.87 -14.09 6.49
N LEU A 38 3.60 -14.42 5.23
CA LEU A 38 3.92 -15.74 4.67
C LEU A 38 5.43 -16.02 4.80
N PHE A 39 6.28 -15.10 4.34
CA PHE A 39 7.72 -15.31 4.31
C PHE A 39 8.34 -15.24 5.71
N VAL A 40 8.09 -14.17 6.46
CA VAL A 40 8.77 -13.92 7.74
C VAL A 40 8.08 -14.61 8.91
N GLY A 41 6.75 -14.71 8.88
CA GLY A 41 5.97 -15.36 9.94
C GLY A 41 5.95 -16.87 9.79
N LYS A 42 5.54 -17.36 8.62
CA LYS A 42 5.35 -18.81 8.38
C LYS A 42 6.62 -19.52 7.89
N TYR A 43 7.46 -18.87 7.09
CA TYR A 43 8.71 -19.43 6.55
C TYR A 43 9.97 -18.74 7.11
N SER A 44 9.91 -18.38 8.39
CA SER A 44 10.95 -17.62 9.11
C SER A 44 12.34 -18.28 9.12
N GLY A 45 12.44 -19.57 8.76
CA GLY A 45 13.72 -20.28 8.63
C GLY A 45 14.42 -20.05 7.28
N ILE A 46 13.68 -19.59 6.28
CA ILE A 46 14.16 -19.35 4.90
C ILE A 46 14.27 -17.85 4.64
N PHE A 47 13.29 -17.07 5.11
CA PHE A 47 13.24 -15.63 4.93
C PHE A 47 13.28 -14.92 6.28
N TYR A 48 14.14 -13.91 6.39
CA TYR A 48 14.34 -13.14 7.62
C TYR A 48 14.04 -11.66 7.38
N GLU A 49 13.37 -11.05 8.34
CA GLU A 49 13.16 -9.60 8.39
C GLU A 49 14.41 -8.92 8.95
N ALA A 50 15.00 -8.00 8.20
CA ALA A 50 16.22 -7.30 8.59
C ALA A 50 15.96 -6.30 9.74
N ASN A 51 14.76 -5.72 9.78
CA ASN A 51 14.39 -4.76 10.81
C ASN A 51 13.79 -5.45 12.04
N ALA A 52 14.47 -5.36 13.19
CA ALA A 52 14.03 -5.99 14.45
C ALA A 52 12.66 -5.50 14.93
N ILE A 53 12.31 -4.22 14.72
CA ILE A 53 11.00 -3.67 15.09
C ILE A 53 9.92 -4.26 14.17
N ALA A 54 10.19 -4.28 12.85
CA ALA A 54 9.27 -4.87 11.88
C ALA A 54 9.05 -6.36 12.16
N LYS A 55 10.10 -7.09 12.57
CA LYS A 55 10.02 -8.49 12.94
C LYS A 55 9.00 -8.73 14.06
N VAL A 56 9.04 -7.94 15.14
CA VAL A 56 8.08 -8.06 16.27
C VAL A 56 6.64 -7.82 15.81
N ILE A 57 6.45 -6.87 14.90
CA ILE A 57 5.11 -6.57 14.37
C ILE A 57 4.63 -7.73 13.49
N VAL A 58 5.47 -8.23 12.58
CA VAL A 58 5.11 -9.26 11.60
C VAL A 58 4.89 -10.64 12.23
N THR A 59 5.63 -10.99 13.28
CA THR A 59 5.44 -12.26 13.99
C THR A 59 4.14 -12.30 14.81
N ASN A 60 3.58 -11.14 15.17
CA ASN A 60 2.25 -11.02 15.76
C ASN A 60 1.22 -10.67 14.68
N PHE A 61 0.65 -11.68 14.03
CA PHE A 61 -0.25 -11.48 12.89
C PHE A 61 -1.44 -10.55 13.16
N PRO A 62 -2.18 -10.69 14.28
CA PRO A 62 -3.25 -9.74 14.62
C PRO A 62 -2.78 -8.28 14.69
N LEU A 63 -1.63 -8.04 15.34
CA LEU A 63 -1.05 -6.70 15.45
C LEU A 63 -0.61 -6.16 14.09
N CYS A 64 0.07 -6.99 13.29
CA CYS A 64 0.50 -6.65 11.93
C CYS A 64 -0.67 -6.24 11.05
N PHE A 65 -1.73 -7.05 11.06
CA PHE A 65 -2.95 -6.84 10.30
C PHE A 65 -3.65 -5.55 10.73
N PHE A 66 -3.86 -5.36 12.03
CA PHE A 66 -4.50 -4.16 12.56
C PHE A 66 -3.73 -2.88 12.22
N LEU A 67 -2.41 -2.88 12.39
CA LEU A 67 -1.56 -1.73 12.06
C LEU A 67 -1.58 -1.40 10.57
N LYS A 68 -1.37 -2.39 9.69
CA LYS A 68 -1.36 -2.14 8.24
C LYS A 68 -2.71 -1.62 7.75
N ILE A 69 -3.83 -2.22 8.18
CA ILE A 69 -5.16 -1.74 7.77
C ILE A 69 -5.43 -0.33 8.29
N SER A 70 -5.15 -0.07 9.58
CA SER A 70 -5.39 1.24 10.19
C SER A 70 -4.61 2.34 9.47
N ILE A 71 -3.33 2.09 9.19
CA ILE A 71 -2.47 3.04 8.47
C ILE A 71 -3.02 3.32 7.07
N VAL A 72 -3.39 2.27 6.31
CA VAL A 72 -3.90 2.49 4.94
C VAL A 72 -5.24 3.21 4.96
N LEU A 73 -6.13 2.89 5.90
CA LEU A 73 -7.41 3.58 6.05
C LEU A 73 -7.20 5.08 6.32
N LEU A 74 -6.28 5.42 7.24
CA LEU A 74 -5.91 6.81 7.54
C LEU A 74 -5.35 7.52 6.30
N VAL A 75 -4.49 6.85 5.52
CA VAL A 75 -3.95 7.41 4.27
C VAL A 75 -5.07 7.70 3.27
N ILE A 76 -6.02 6.77 3.09
CA ILE A 76 -7.16 6.95 2.18
C ILE A 76 -8.06 8.10 2.63
N LEU A 77 -8.37 8.18 3.93
CA LEU A 77 -9.19 9.25 4.49
C LEU A 77 -8.52 10.61 4.31
N TYR A 78 -7.23 10.70 4.65
CA TYR A 78 -6.42 11.90 4.48
C TYR A 78 -6.39 12.34 3.01
N TRP A 79 -6.14 11.41 2.08
CA TRP A 79 -6.03 11.76 0.67
C TRP A 79 -7.37 12.17 0.07
N ASN A 80 -8.47 11.51 0.46
CA ASN A 80 -9.81 11.91 0.05
C ASN A 80 -10.17 13.29 0.59
N TYR A 81 -9.84 13.59 1.84
CA TYR A 81 -10.00 14.93 2.42
C TYR A 81 -9.20 15.98 1.63
N ARG A 82 -7.93 15.70 1.37
CA ARG A 82 -7.02 16.59 0.66
C ARG A 82 -7.39 16.81 -0.82
N LEU A 83 -8.13 15.89 -1.43
CA LEU A 83 -8.66 16.05 -2.80
C LEU A 83 -9.93 16.90 -2.84
N LYS A 84 -10.65 17.10 -1.73
CA LYS A 84 -11.86 17.93 -1.70
C LYS A 84 -11.49 19.41 -1.86
N GLY A 85 -11.91 20.00 -2.97
CA GLY A 85 -11.68 21.44 -3.26
C GLY A 85 -10.21 21.80 -3.47
N ALA A 86 -9.40 20.84 -3.90
CA ALA A 86 -8.00 21.03 -4.24
C ALA A 86 -7.86 21.83 -5.53
N THR A 87 -6.93 22.79 -5.56
CA THR A 87 -6.56 23.51 -6.78
C THR A 87 -5.93 22.58 -7.80
N LEU A 88 -5.85 22.99 -9.08
CA LEU A 88 -5.18 22.22 -10.13
C LEU A 88 -3.73 21.88 -9.77
N LYS A 89 -2.96 22.83 -9.20
CA LYS A 89 -1.61 22.57 -8.68
C LYS A 89 -1.62 21.51 -7.57
N GLY A 90 -2.59 21.59 -6.66
CA GLY A 90 -2.81 20.58 -5.64
C GLY A 90 -3.05 19.19 -6.24
N LEU A 91 -3.98 19.06 -7.18
CA LEU A 91 -4.28 17.80 -7.87
C LEU A 91 -3.04 17.22 -8.59
N PHE A 92 -2.25 18.08 -9.26
CA PHE A 92 -1.02 17.68 -9.93
C PHE A 92 0.01 17.07 -8.97
N ILE A 93 0.31 17.76 -7.86
CA ILE A 93 1.25 17.26 -6.83
C ILE A 93 0.79 15.91 -6.30
N SER A 94 -0.50 15.79 -6.02
CA SER A 94 -1.09 14.55 -5.49
C SER A 94 -1.07 13.42 -6.51
N ASN A 95 -1.19 13.71 -7.81
CA ASN A 95 -1.00 12.69 -8.83
C ASN A 95 0.45 12.19 -8.89
N ILE A 96 1.44 13.09 -8.74
CA ILE A 96 2.86 12.72 -8.65
C ILE A 96 3.12 11.86 -7.42
N THR A 97 2.67 12.30 -6.23
CA THR A 97 2.86 11.54 -5.00
C THR A 97 2.20 10.16 -5.09
N ALA A 98 0.99 10.06 -5.63
CA ALA A 98 0.31 8.79 -5.82
C ALA A 98 1.08 7.87 -6.79
N ASN A 99 1.68 8.40 -7.85
CA ASN A 99 2.52 7.62 -8.77
C ASN A 99 3.79 7.10 -8.08
N LEU A 100 4.49 7.94 -7.32
CA LEU A 100 5.70 7.53 -6.61
C LEU A 100 5.42 6.41 -5.62
N VAL A 101 4.37 6.57 -4.80
CA VAL A 101 3.93 5.54 -3.87
C VAL A 101 3.53 4.27 -4.61
N LEU A 102 2.79 4.39 -5.70
CA LEU A 102 2.38 3.24 -6.50
C LEU A 102 3.57 2.45 -7.06
N ILE A 103 4.57 3.15 -7.62
CA ILE A 103 5.79 2.52 -8.14
C ILE A 103 6.52 1.75 -7.04
N MET A 104 6.68 2.34 -5.85
CA MET A 104 7.28 1.65 -4.71
C MET A 104 6.52 0.37 -4.33
N TYR A 105 5.19 0.44 -4.24
CA TYR A 105 4.38 -0.74 -3.92
C TYR A 105 4.44 -1.82 -5.00
N ILE A 106 4.53 -1.44 -6.28
CA ILE A 106 4.73 -2.39 -7.38
C ILE A 106 6.07 -3.11 -7.21
N LEU A 107 7.16 -2.37 -6.97
CA LEU A 107 8.49 -2.96 -6.77
C LEU A 107 8.52 -3.94 -5.58
N ILE A 108 7.90 -3.57 -4.46
CA ILE A 108 7.78 -4.44 -3.29
C ILE A 108 7.00 -5.72 -3.64
N ASN A 109 5.87 -5.62 -4.33
CA ASN A 109 5.10 -6.79 -4.72
C ASN A 109 5.82 -7.67 -5.75
N VAL A 110 6.60 -7.09 -6.66
CA VAL A 110 7.48 -7.85 -7.57
C VAL A 110 8.53 -8.63 -6.79
N LEU A 111 9.15 -8.02 -5.77
CA LEU A 111 10.09 -8.71 -4.88
C LEU A 111 9.42 -9.88 -4.13
N HIS A 112 8.17 -9.70 -3.69
CA HIS A 112 7.40 -10.80 -3.08
C HIS A 112 7.11 -11.94 -4.05
N LEU A 113 6.79 -11.63 -5.31
CA LEU A 113 6.64 -12.65 -6.34
C LEU A 113 7.95 -13.41 -6.58
N PHE A 114 9.08 -12.72 -6.61
CA PHE A 114 10.40 -13.36 -6.69
C PHE A 114 10.66 -14.29 -5.49
N ASN A 115 10.41 -13.82 -4.26
CA ASN A 115 10.55 -14.63 -3.05
C ASN A 115 9.62 -15.85 -3.05
N LEU A 116 8.42 -15.72 -3.62
CA LEU A 116 7.50 -16.85 -3.79
C LEU A 116 8.09 -17.91 -4.71
N LEU A 117 8.71 -17.50 -5.83
CA LEU A 117 9.39 -18.43 -6.75
C LEU A 117 10.56 -19.14 -6.06
N VAL A 118 11.38 -18.41 -5.29
CA VAL A 118 12.46 -18.98 -4.48
C VAL A 118 11.92 -20.01 -3.50
N LEU A 119 10.85 -19.69 -2.77
CA LEU A 119 10.22 -20.60 -1.82
C LEU A 119 9.73 -21.90 -2.50
N LEU A 120 9.06 -21.79 -3.64
CA LEU A 120 8.56 -22.95 -4.38
C LEU A 120 9.70 -23.84 -4.88
N TYR A 121 10.78 -23.24 -5.37
CA TYR A 121 11.98 -23.96 -5.79
C TYR A 121 12.66 -24.67 -4.63
N THR A 122 12.89 -23.98 -3.50
CA THR A 122 13.51 -24.55 -2.31
C THR A 122 12.69 -25.70 -1.73
N LYS A 123 11.36 -25.57 -1.67
CA LYS A 123 10.50 -26.66 -1.21
C LYS A 123 10.59 -27.92 -2.06
N ARG A 124 10.70 -27.75 -3.38
CA ARG A 124 10.86 -28.88 -4.32
C ARG A 124 12.20 -29.60 -4.15
N LEU A 125 13.25 -28.91 -3.72
CA LEU A 125 14.55 -29.53 -3.44
C LEU A 125 14.58 -30.32 -2.12
N LEU A 126 13.70 -29.98 -1.18
CA LEU A 126 13.62 -30.59 0.15
C LEU A 126 12.59 -31.72 0.25
N SER A 127 11.80 -31.96 -0.81
CA SER A 127 10.80 -33.04 -0.93
C SER A 127 11.36 -34.23 -1.70
#